data_AF-A0A8S9UPE8-F1
#
_entry.id   AF-A0A8S9UPE8-F1
#
_cell.length_a   1.000
_cell.length_b   1.000
_cell.length_c   1.000
_cell.angle_alpha   90.00
_cell.angle_beta   90.00
_cell.angle_gamma   90.00
#
_symmetry.space_group_name_H-M   'P 1'
#
loop_
_entity.id
_entity.type
_entity.pdbx_description
1 polymer ?
#
loop_
_entity_poly.entity_id
_entity_poly.type
_entity_poly.pdbx_seq_one_letter_code
_entity_poly.pdbx_strand_id
1 'polypeptide(L)'
;MYAVVTEPLYDSAWDVDMMYGCKCSKGYHGYDCSLKSCPRGDDPMTTGQKNEVQIVQCTGNGGSYFLFLKGQSAEIPFNTKLEDFKKILPTIKTLPMVKVTFGGTATTVCSSGTANPIMIEFIRDFGPQSPIKVLGTLKGVVYLMGGSVFATSAGGILGGRTSVQGTKEWEFCSSRGDCNSETGQCKCYTSPMPGFRSSDGYGNIGTRGDCGCANDKNLYGGPISACVGELVCSGHGYCTGSPSYKCVCEKGWTTGDCSSRKCPSGPSWFTTPSVTNTVHNQWSECSDAGICDRTTGQCSCYTPFEGSACEFMKCPGDPVCSGHGQCMTIRQLSLEADADSPSLVFDYGTDPFNILTFDRDNILGCKCDPGYEAYDCSKRSCLKEDDPVDIPFDVTMDDLRDILMISFGFEDLAVEYSSGTKACSAPGSAENIITIAFPLEHGDIQPLRAETGLTASSGAVSVVTADNGAAIGGVVSQKGTKENAVCSNRGYCDYSQGICLCSLGYGTSDGRGNQGNRDDCGHIMPKVKHLAQGLATN
;
A
#
# COMPACT_ATOMS: atom_id res chain seq x y z
N MET A 1 -30.55 21.67 -7.62
CA MET A 1 -29.15 21.47 -7.22
C MET A 1 -29.12 20.32 -6.24
N TYR A 2 -29.00 19.07 -6.68
CA TYR A 2 -28.85 17.90 -5.80
C TYR A 2 -28.05 16.79 -6.48
N ALA A 3 -27.02 16.35 -5.76
CA ALA A 3 -26.21 15.15 -5.89
C ALA A 3 -25.44 14.92 -7.21
N VAL A 4 -24.40 15.75 -7.39
CA VAL A 4 -23.09 15.13 -7.69
C VAL A 4 -22.78 14.27 -6.47
N VAL A 5 -23.11 12.98 -6.50
CA VAL A 5 -22.27 12.01 -5.79
C VAL A 5 -20.95 12.17 -6.51
N THR A 6 -20.09 13.02 -5.96
CA THR A 6 -18.69 13.08 -6.32
C THR A 6 -18.22 11.65 -6.14
N GLU A 7 -17.66 11.06 -7.19
CA GLU A 7 -16.87 9.84 -6.99
C GLU A 7 -15.99 10.07 -5.74
N PRO A 8 -15.91 9.08 -4.82
CA PRO A 8 -15.15 9.25 -3.60
C PRO A 8 -13.74 9.74 -3.94
N LEU A 9 -13.42 10.95 -3.48
CA LEU A 9 -12.11 11.57 -3.71
C LEU A 9 -11.13 11.02 -2.70
N TYR A 10 -9.91 10.74 -3.17
CA TYR A 10 -8.78 10.34 -2.35
C TYR A 10 -7.71 11.41 -2.57
N ASP A 11 -7.64 12.39 -1.67
CA ASP A 11 -6.87 13.63 -1.86
C ASP A 11 -6.16 14.15 -0.61
N SER A 12 -6.35 13.51 0.55
CA SER A 12 -5.79 13.99 1.82
C SER A 12 -4.97 12.95 2.59
N ALA A 13 -4.88 11.71 2.12
CA ALA A 13 -4.06 10.67 2.74
C ALA A 13 -2.60 10.77 2.27
N TRP A 14 -1.65 10.25 3.05
CA TRP A 14 -0.22 10.43 2.81
C TRP A 14 0.27 9.75 1.52
N ASP A 15 -0.35 8.62 1.17
CA ASP A 15 -0.01 7.73 0.06
C ASP A 15 -0.62 8.16 -1.27
N VAL A 16 -1.49 9.19 -1.27
CA VAL A 16 -2.15 9.70 -2.49
C VAL A 16 -1.16 10.07 -3.60
N ASP A 17 -0.02 10.66 -3.24
CA ASP A 17 1.02 11.10 -4.17
C ASP A 17 2.20 10.12 -4.24
N MET A 18 2.16 9.02 -3.46
CA MET A 18 3.28 8.09 -3.30
C MET A 18 2.97 6.70 -3.89
N MET A 19 1.71 6.29 -3.92
CA MET A 19 1.27 5.00 -4.44
C MET A 19 0.58 5.13 -5.80
N TYR A 20 1.05 4.33 -6.76
CA TYR A 20 0.55 4.33 -8.14
C TYR A 20 0.18 2.91 -8.55
N GLY A 21 -0.90 2.77 -9.33
CA GLY A 21 -1.38 1.49 -9.84
C GLY A 21 -1.84 1.59 -11.29
N CYS A 22 -2.05 0.44 -11.92
CA CYS A 22 -2.49 0.38 -13.31
C CYS A 22 -4.02 0.48 -13.42
N LYS A 23 -4.50 1.40 -14.26
CA LYS A 23 -5.92 1.43 -14.68
C LYS A 23 -6.12 0.50 -15.87
N CYS A 24 -6.62 -0.70 -15.61
CA CYS A 24 -6.79 -1.70 -16.66
C CYS A 24 -7.84 -1.32 -17.70
N SER A 25 -7.56 -1.68 -18.96
CA SER A 25 -8.53 -1.60 -20.05
C SER A 25 -9.69 -2.58 -19.82
N LYS A 26 -10.86 -2.29 -20.41
CA LYS A 26 -12.03 -3.17 -20.29
C LYS A 26 -11.67 -4.61 -20.71
N GLY A 27 -11.98 -5.57 -19.84
CA GLY A 27 -11.68 -6.99 -20.06
C GLY A 27 -10.29 -7.42 -19.58
N TYR A 28 -9.52 -6.53 -18.97
CA TYR A 28 -8.25 -6.82 -18.33
C TYR A 28 -8.31 -6.45 -16.83
N HIS A 29 -7.55 -7.17 -16.01
CA HIS A 29 -7.47 -7.03 -14.56
C HIS A 29 -6.13 -7.58 -14.04
N GLY A 30 -5.97 -7.60 -12.71
CA GLY A 30 -4.71 -7.97 -12.05
C GLY A 30 -3.80 -6.77 -11.82
N TYR A 31 -2.74 -6.99 -11.06
CA TYR A 31 -1.78 -5.96 -10.64
C TYR A 31 -1.24 -5.11 -11.80
N ASP A 32 -0.81 -5.77 -12.87
CA ASP A 32 -0.17 -5.17 -14.04
C ASP A 32 -1.07 -5.18 -15.29
N CYS A 33 -2.37 -5.45 -15.11
CA CYS A 33 -3.35 -5.61 -16.18
C CYS A 33 -3.03 -6.71 -17.20
N SER A 34 -2.16 -7.67 -16.89
CA SER A 34 -1.82 -8.78 -17.79
C SER A 34 -2.93 -9.83 -17.88
N LEU A 35 -3.80 -9.94 -16.87
CA LEU A 35 -4.84 -10.95 -16.80
C LEU A 35 -6.11 -10.50 -17.51
N LYS A 36 -6.72 -11.41 -18.27
CA LYS A 36 -7.98 -11.19 -18.96
C LYS A 36 -9.16 -11.65 -18.13
N SER A 37 -10.19 -10.82 -18.08
CA SER A 37 -11.45 -11.15 -17.44
C SER A 37 -12.31 -12.01 -18.35
N CYS A 38 -12.83 -13.12 -17.84
CA CYS A 38 -13.75 -13.95 -18.61
C CYS A 38 -15.12 -13.29 -18.79
N PRO A 39 -15.88 -13.70 -19.83
CA PRO A 39 -17.29 -13.35 -19.96
C PRO A 39 -18.06 -13.65 -18.69
N ARG A 40 -18.96 -12.74 -18.34
CA ARG A 40 -19.89 -12.89 -17.25
C ARG A 40 -21.30 -13.07 -17.77
N GLY A 41 -22.12 -13.73 -16.98
CA GLY A 41 -23.48 -14.07 -17.35
C GLY A 41 -24.34 -14.45 -16.16
N ASP A 42 -25.61 -14.67 -16.49
CA ASP A 42 -26.67 -15.12 -15.59
C ASP A 42 -26.63 -16.65 -15.51
N ASP A 43 -26.85 -17.20 -14.33
CA ASP A 43 -26.88 -18.66 -14.18
C ASP A 43 -28.13 -19.21 -14.91
N PRO A 44 -28.00 -20.13 -15.88
CA PRO A 44 -29.14 -20.64 -16.64
C PRO A 44 -30.16 -21.41 -15.78
N MET A 45 -29.81 -21.78 -14.55
CA MET A 45 -30.67 -22.54 -13.64
C MET A 45 -31.45 -21.67 -12.65
N THR A 46 -31.17 -20.37 -12.60
CA THR A 46 -31.97 -19.41 -11.82
C THR A 46 -33.18 -18.95 -12.65
N THR A 47 -34.33 -18.78 -11.99
CA THR A 47 -35.60 -18.50 -12.68
C THR A 47 -36.34 -17.34 -12.02
N GLY A 48 -37.24 -16.69 -12.77
CA GLY A 48 -38.03 -15.56 -12.25
C GLY A 48 -37.26 -14.26 -12.04
N GLN A 49 -36.01 -14.18 -12.50
CA GLN A 49 -35.17 -13.00 -12.36
C GLN A 49 -35.55 -11.90 -13.37
N LYS A 50 -35.13 -10.68 -13.06
CA LYS A 50 -35.42 -9.50 -13.87
C LYS A 50 -34.15 -8.77 -14.26
N ASN A 51 -34.16 -8.20 -15.47
CA ASN A 51 -33.18 -7.21 -15.88
C ASN A 51 -33.36 -5.92 -15.08
N GLU A 52 -32.28 -5.17 -14.88
CA GLU A 52 -32.37 -3.81 -14.38
C GLU A 52 -33.11 -2.95 -15.42
N VAL A 53 -34.08 -2.17 -14.97
CA VAL A 53 -34.78 -1.18 -15.79
C VAL A 53 -34.77 0.15 -15.05
N GLN A 54 -34.08 1.14 -15.61
CA GLN A 54 -34.13 2.51 -15.12
C GLN A 54 -35.01 3.36 -16.02
N ILE A 55 -35.66 4.37 -15.46
CA ILE A 55 -36.62 5.19 -16.19
C ILE A 55 -36.16 6.63 -16.18
N VAL A 56 -36.12 7.25 -17.36
CA VAL A 56 -35.89 8.68 -17.54
C VAL A 56 -37.19 9.31 -18.02
N GLN A 57 -37.58 10.43 -17.43
CA GLN A 57 -38.76 11.19 -17.83
C GLN A 57 -38.35 12.62 -18.14
N CYS A 58 -38.66 13.09 -19.35
CA CYS A 58 -38.36 14.46 -19.77
C CYS A 58 -39.62 15.21 -20.24
N THR A 59 -39.74 16.45 -19.81
CA THR A 59 -40.60 17.49 -20.38
C THR A 59 -39.75 18.66 -20.85
N GLY A 60 -40.14 19.31 -21.95
CA GLY A 60 -39.42 20.48 -22.46
C GLY A 60 -39.89 20.92 -23.84
N ASN A 61 -39.57 22.16 -24.20
CA ASN A 61 -39.90 22.75 -25.48
C ASN A 61 -38.66 23.21 -26.29
N GLY A 62 -37.46 23.05 -25.74
CA GLY A 62 -36.21 23.43 -26.41
C GLY A 62 -34.96 22.97 -25.67
N GLY A 63 -33.81 23.04 -26.34
CA GLY A 63 -32.48 22.81 -25.75
C GLY A 63 -32.07 21.34 -25.62
N SER A 64 -31.32 21.00 -24.59
CA SER A 64 -30.78 19.66 -24.37
C SER A 64 -30.68 19.34 -22.87
N TYR A 65 -30.50 18.06 -22.56
CA TYR A 65 -30.15 17.63 -21.20
C TYR A 65 -28.99 16.64 -21.25
N PHE A 66 -28.30 16.49 -20.13
CA PHE A 66 -27.16 15.57 -20.03
C PHE A 66 -27.57 14.34 -19.22
N LEU A 67 -27.21 13.17 -19.73
CA LEU A 67 -27.30 11.90 -19.02
C LEU A 67 -25.91 11.50 -18.55
N PHE A 68 -25.77 11.14 -17.28
CA PHE A 68 -24.52 10.73 -16.65
C PHE A 68 -24.60 9.30 -16.11
N LEU A 69 -23.54 8.52 -16.33
CA LEU A 69 -23.34 7.21 -15.74
C LEU A 69 -21.83 6.95 -15.51
N LYS A 70 -21.45 6.59 -14.27
CA LYS A 70 -20.08 6.25 -13.88
C LYS A 70 -19.04 7.27 -14.39
N GLY A 71 -19.28 8.55 -14.11
CA GLY A 71 -18.39 9.66 -14.48
C GLY A 71 -18.39 10.09 -15.97
N GLN A 72 -19.10 9.39 -16.86
CA GLN A 72 -19.24 9.77 -18.27
C GLN A 72 -20.62 10.35 -18.56
N SER A 73 -20.72 11.19 -19.59
CA SER A 73 -21.97 11.81 -20.00
C SER A 73 -22.18 11.85 -21.51
N ALA A 74 -23.44 11.96 -21.89
CA ALA A 74 -23.85 12.32 -23.24
C ALA A 74 -24.89 13.44 -23.18
N GLU A 75 -24.75 14.40 -24.10
CA GLU A 75 -25.76 15.43 -24.34
C GLU A 75 -26.88 14.86 -25.22
N ILE A 76 -28.12 15.07 -24.80
CA ILE A 76 -29.31 14.59 -25.48
C ILE A 76 -30.19 15.80 -25.83
N PRO A 77 -30.31 16.14 -27.12
CA PRO A 77 -31.26 17.15 -27.58
C PRO A 77 -32.70 16.82 -27.18
N PHE A 78 -33.50 17.83 -26.84
CA PHE A 78 -34.87 17.62 -26.35
C PHE A 78 -35.79 16.91 -27.37
N ASN A 79 -35.51 17.09 -28.66
CA ASN A 79 -36.30 16.55 -29.78
C ASN A 79 -35.71 15.25 -30.37
N THR A 80 -34.74 14.63 -29.69
CA THR A 80 -34.16 13.35 -30.13
C THR A 80 -35.24 12.27 -30.23
N LYS A 81 -35.27 11.54 -31.35
CA LYS A 81 -36.18 10.41 -31.57
C LYS A 81 -35.59 9.12 -31.00
N LEU A 82 -36.42 8.10 -30.80
CA LEU A 82 -35.99 6.82 -30.21
C LEU A 82 -34.77 6.19 -30.90
N GLU A 83 -34.72 6.18 -32.24
CA GLU A 83 -33.61 5.57 -32.98
C GLU A 83 -32.31 6.36 -32.86
N ASP A 84 -32.38 7.69 -32.76
CA ASP A 84 -31.20 8.53 -32.53
C ASP A 84 -30.74 8.41 -31.08
N PHE A 85 -31.67 8.31 -30.13
CA PHE A 85 -31.37 8.09 -28.72
C PHE A 85 -30.62 6.77 -28.50
N LYS A 86 -31.02 5.69 -29.19
CA LYS A 86 -30.30 4.41 -29.19
C LYS A 86 -28.87 4.50 -29.71
N LYS A 87 -28.55 5.48 -30.56
CA LYS A 87 -27.20 5.73 -31.09
C LYS A 87 -26.37 6.62 -30.17
N ILE A 88 -27.02 7.54 -29.45
CA ILE A 88 -26.35 8.44 -28.49
C ILE A 88 -25.89 7.65 -27.26
N LEU A 89 -26.73 6.78 -26.71
CA LEU A 89 -26.40 6.08 -25.46
C LEU A 89 -25.07 5.28 -25.50
N PRO A 90 -24.74 4.51 -26.56
CA PRO A 90 -23.44 3.84 -26.69
C PRO A 90 -22.20 4.75 -26.72
N THR A 91 -22.36 6.07 -26.90
CA THR A 91 -21.25 7.03 -26.79
C THR A 91 -20.72 7.14 -25.35
N ILE A 92 -21.55 6.79 -24.37
CA ILE A 92 -21.16 6.61 -22.98
C ILE A 92 -20.50 5.23 -22.87
N LYS A 93 -19.17 5.17 -22.96
CA LYS A 93 -18.39 3.92 -22.96
C LYS A 93 -18.60 3.06 -21.70
N THR A 94 -18.98 3.68 -20.58
CA THR A 94 -19.29 3.00 -19.31
C THR A 94 -20.72 2.43 -19.25
N LEU A 95 -21.59 2.77 -20.19
CA LEU A 95 -22.95 2.25 -20.26
C LEU A 95 -22.93 0.82 -20.85
N PRO A 96 -23.47 -0.17 -20.12
CA PRO A 96 -23.69 -1.50 -20.68
C PRO A 96 -24.59 -1.47 -21.91
N MET A 97 -24.70 -2.59 -22.63
CA MET A 97 -25.69 -2.65 -23.70
C MET A 97 -27.09 -2.56 -23.10
N VAL A 98 -27.88 -1.64 -23.64
CA VAL A 98 -29.25 -1.38 -23.18
C VAL A 98 -30.24 -1.52 -24.33
N LYS A 99 -31.46 -1.89 -23.98
CA LYS A 99 -32.64 -1.80 -24.83
C LYS A 99 -33.46 -0.61 -24.34
N VAL A 100 -33.81 0.27 -25.28
CA VAL A 100 -34.61 1.46 -24.95
C VAL A 100 -35.98 1.38 -25.59
N THR A 101 -37.00 1.71 -24.80
CA THR A 101 -38.38 1.87 -25.26
C THR A 101 -38.99 3.14 -24.69
N PHE A 102 -39.90 3.76 -25.44
CA PHE A 102 -40.74 4.83 -24.92
C PHE A 102 -42.03 4.20 -24.38
N GLY A 103 -42.35 4.51 -23.13
CA GLY A 103 -43.50 3.95 -22.42
C GLY A 103 -44.80 4.72 -22.63
N GLY A 104 -44.78 5.82 -23.40
CA GLY A 104 -45.94 6.66 -23.74
C GLY A 104 -46.13 6.85 -25.25
N THR A 105 -46.93 7.84 -25.65
CA THR A 105 -47.24 8.17 -27.06
C THR A 105 -46.28 9.18 -27.69
N ALA A 106 -45.35 9.73 -26.91
CA ALA A 106 -44.38 10.71 -27.39
C ALA A 106 -43.41 10.08 -28.40
N THR A 107 -43.02 10.84 -29.42
CA THR A 107 -42.08 10.41 -30.47
C THR A 107 -40.65 10.94 -30.25
N THR A 108 -40.48 11.83 -29.28
CA THR A 108 -39.21 12.45 -28.87
C THR A 108 -38.94 12.24 -27.39
N VAL A 109 -37.66 12.32 -27.00
CA VAL A 109 -37.22 12.12 -25.61
C VAL A 109 -37.90 13.07 -24.62
N CYS A 110 -38.07 14.34 -24.98
CA CYS A 110 -38.84 15.30 -24.21
C CYS A 110 -40.15 15.63 -24.96
N SER A 111 -41.21 15.89 -24.20
CA SER A 111 -42.47 16.39 -24.75
C SER A 111 -42.93 17.65 -23.99
N SER A 112 -43.66 18.53 -24.66
CA SER A 112 -44.15 19.79 -24.08
C SER A 112 -45.42 19.63 -23.23
N GLY A 113 -46.07 18.47 -23.24
CA GLY A 113 -47.39 18.27 -22.61
C GLY A 113 -47.49 17.07 -21.69
N THR A 114 -47.20 15.86 -22.19
CA THR A 114 -47.24 14.62 -21.38
C THR A 114 -45.85 14.04 -21.27
N ALA A 115 -45.34 13.94 -20.06
CA ALA A 115 -43.97 13.48 -19.85
C ALA A 115 -43.76 12.09 -20.46
N ASN A 116 -42.68 11.92 -21.23
CA ASN A 116 -42.36 10.65 -21.89
C ASN A 116 -41.54 9.77 -20.94
N PRO A 117 -42.07 8.65 -20.41
CA PRO A 117 -41.28 7.71 -19.64
C PRO A 117 -40.43 6.86 -20.59
N ILE A 118 -39.13 7.11 -20.62
CA ILE A 118 -38.14 6.36 -21.39
C ILE A 118 -37.64 5.21 -20.50
N MET A 119 -37.91 3.97 -20.89
CA MET A 119 -37.43 2.78 -20.18
C MET A 119 -36.09 2.35 -20.79
N ILE A 120 -35.06 2.31 -19.95
CA ILE A 120 -33.71 1.86 -20.29
C ILE A 120 -33.48 0.53 -19.57
N GLU A 121 -33.64 -0.57 -20.30
CA GLU A 121 -33.43 -1.92 -19.82
C GLU A 121 -31.98 -2.35 -20.08
N PHE A 122 -31.28 -2.78 -19.03
CA PHE A 122 -29.91 -3.26 -19.14
C PHE A 122 -29.92 -4.73 -19.57
N ILE A 123 -29.49 -4.97 -20.81
CA ILE A 123 -29.55 -6.28 -21.48
C ILE A 123 -28.20 -6.99 -21.51
N ARG A 124 -27.15 -6.33 -21.01
CA ARG A 124 -25.84 -6.90 -20.66
C ARG A 124 -25.36 -6.25 -19.36
N ASP A 125 -24.39 -6.91 -18.72
CA ASP A 125 -23.90 -6.54 -17.41
C ASP A 125 -25.05 -6.56 -16.40
N PHE A 126 -25.47 -7.77 -16.05
CA PHE A 126 -26.67 -8.02 -15.24
C PHE A 126 -26.48 -7.64 -13.75
N GLY A 127 -27.55 -7.81 -12.97
CA GLY A 127 -27.61 -7.41 -11.57
C GLY A 127 -27.91 -5.90 -11.38
N PRO A 128 -27.89 -5.42 -10.13
CA PRO A 128 -28.16 -4.02 -9.81
C PRO A 128 -27.16 -3.08 -10.48
N GLN A 129 -27.65 -2.04 -11.18
CA GLN A 129 -26.79 -1.06 -11.84
C GLN A 129 -26.74 0.28 -11.12
N SER A 130 -25.65 1.02 -11.32
CA SER A 130 -25.55 2.40 -10.83
C SER A 130 -26.68 3.27 -11.38
N PRO A 131 -27.32 4.12 -10.55
CA PRO A 131 -28.39 5.00 -11.03
C PRO A 131 -27.92 5.99 -12.09
N ILE A 132 -28.66 6.09 -13.18
CA ILE A 132 -28.52 7.12 -14.20
C ILE A 132 -28.90 8.47 -13.58
N LYS A 133 -28.03 9.47 -13.78
CA LYS A 133 -28.29 10.85 -13.35
C LYS A 133 -28.60 11.69 -14.59
N VAL A 134 -29.54 12.63 -14.46
CA VAL A 134 -29.94 13.52 -15.54
C VAL A 134 -29.92 14.97 -15.08
N LEU A 135 -29.42 15.87 -15.92
CA LEU A 135 -29.29 17.29 -15.61
C LEU A 135 -29.77 18.13 -16.80
N GLY A 136 -30.80 18.94 -16.58
CA GLY A 136 -31.23 20.01 -17.50
C GLY A 136 -30.51 21.35 -17.25
N THR A 137 -29.77 21.46 -16.14
CA THR A 137 -28.97 22.64 -15.78
C THR A 137 -27.61 22.16 -15.27
N LEU A 138 -26.52 22.71 -15.79
CA LEU A 138 -25.15 22.34 -15.43
C LEU A 138 -24.34 23.59 -15.09
N LYS A 139 -23.68 23.61 -13.92
CA LYS A 139 -22.89 24.76 -13.42
C LYS A 139 -23.65 26.10 -13.48
N GLY A 140 -24.95 26.08 -13.19
CA GLY A 140 -25.82 27.27 -13.21
C GLY A 140 -26.33 27.68 -14.59
N VAL A 141 -25.88 27.03 -15.67
CA VAL A 141 -26.36 27.28 -17.03
C VAL A 141 -27.53 26.34 -17.33
N VAL A 142 -28.66 26.90 -17.76
CA VAL A 142 -29.86 26.15 -18.15
C VAL A 142 -29.70 25.67 -19.59
N TYR A 143 -29.74 24.35 -19.80
CA TYR A 143 -29.67 23.73 -21.12
C TYR A 143 -31.04 23.25 -21.60
N LEU A 144 -31.88 22.75 -20.70
CA LEU A 144 -33.23 22.29 -21.02
C LEU A 144 -34.22 23.44 -20.82
N MET A 145 -34.95 23.82 -21.87
CA MET A 145 -35.89 24.92 -21.85
C MET A 145 -37.34 24.43 -21.67
N GLY A 146 -38.11 25.18 -20.87
CA GLY A 146 -39.56 25.01 -20.74
C GLY A 146 -40.00 23.68 -20.12
N GLY A 147 -39.16 23.02 -19.32
CA GLY A 147 -39.51 21.76 -18.68
C GLY A 147 -38.44 21.22 -17.74
N SER A 148 -38.48 19.92 -17.49
CA SER A 148 -37.68 19.23 -16.47
C SER A 148 -37.33 17.81 -16.88
N VAL A 149 -36.23 17.29 -16.38
CA VAL A 149 -35.81 15.90 -16.60
C VAL A 149 -35.53 15.21 -15.27
N PHE A 150 -36.05 14.00 -15.12
CA PHE A 150 -35.90 13.16 -13.93
C PHE A 150 -35.50 11.75 -14.32
N ALA A 151 -34.78 11.07 -13.44
CA ALA A 151 -34.45 9.66 -13.58
C ALA A 151 -34.78 8.92 -12.29
N THR A 152 -35.16 7.65 -12.40
CA THR A 152 -35.43 6.79 -11.26
C THR A 152 -34.94 5.37 -11.50
N SER A 153 -34.61 4.67 -10.42
CA SER A 153 -34.05 3.31 -10.40
C SER A 153 -34.57 2.56 -9.17
N ALA A 154 -34.28 1.26 -9.08
CA ALA A 154 -34.54 0.43 -7.91
C ALA A 154 -35.98 0.49 -7.34
N GLY A 155 -36.99 0.50 -8.20
CA GLY A 155 -38.41 0.47 -7.79
C GLY A 155 -39.11 1.82 -7.76
N GLY A 156 -38.40 2.93 -8.01
CA GLY A 156 -39.03 4.23 -8.14
C GLY A 156 -39.91 4.35 -9.39
N ILE A 157 -40.90 5.25 -9.32
CA ILE A 157 -41.98 5.38 -10.31
C ILE A 157 -41.86 6.72 -11.04
N LEU A 158 -41.86 6.69 -12.37
CA LEU A 158 -41.92 7.87 -13.24
C LEU A 158 -42.89 7.61 -14.39
N GLY A 159 -43.78 8.56 -14.67
CA GLY A 159 -44.71 8.50 -15.80
C GLY A 159 -45.63 7.27 -15.81
N GLY A 160 -46.05 6.80 -14.63
CA GLY A 160 -46.89 5.60 -14.49
C GLY A 160 -46.17 4.28 -14.83
N ARG A 161 -44.83 4.29 -14.79
CA ARG A 161 -43.96 3.13 -14.98
C ARG A 161 -43.06 2.96 -13.77
N THR A 162 -42.82 1.72 -13.39
CA THR A 162 -41.99 1.37 -12.22
C THR A 162 -40.64 0.86 -12.71
N SER A 163 -39.55 1.44 -12.22
CA SER A 163 -38.20 0.94 -12.46
C SER A 163 -38.01 -0.41 -11.77
N VAL A 164 -37.08 -1.23 -12.26
CA VAL A 164 -36.86 -2.59 -11.78
C VAL A 164 -35.41 -2.72 -11.38
N GLN A 165 -35.15 -3.12 -10.12
CA GLN A 165 -33.81 -3.51 -9.72
C GLN A 165 -33.46 -4.86 -10.35
N GLY A 166 -32.31 -4.95 -11.02
CA GLY A 166 -31.84 -6.17 -11.65
C GLY A 166 -31.51 -7.23 -10.60
N THR A 167 -31.99 -8.46 -10.82
CA THR A 167 -31.77 -9.60 -9.89
C THR A 167 -31.00 -10.75 -10.53
N LYS A 168 -30.72 -10.67 -11.83
CA LYS A 168 -29.91 -11.65 -12.56
C LYS A 168 -28.47 -11.67 -12.02
N GLU A 169 -27.86 -12.84 -11.99
CA GLU A 169 -26.46 -12.96 -11.58
C GLU A 169 -25.53 -12.35 -12.64
N TRP A 170 -24.34 -11.92 -12.20
CA TRP A 170 -23.30 -11.39 -13.07
C TRP A 170 -21.94 -12.00 -12.76
N GLU A 171 -21.91 -13.33 -12.82
CA GLU A 171 -20.79 -14.14 -12.40
C GLU A 171 -19.92 -14.58 -13.58
N PHE A 172 -18.63 -14.79 -13.30
CA PHE A 172 -17.70 -15.33 -14.30
C PHE A 172 -18.19 -16.68 -14.81
N CYS A 173 -18.25 -16.80 -16.14
CA CYS A 173 -18.72 -18.02 -16.80
C CYS A 173 -20.09 -18.48 -16.30
N SER A 174 -20.95 -17.55 -15.89
CA SER A 174 -22.29 -17.80 -15.34
C SER A 174 -22.30 -18.78 -14.16
N SER A 175 -21.19 -18.93 -13.43
CA SER A 175 -20.96 -19.99 -12.43
C SER A 175 -21.03 -21.43 -12.97
N ARG A 176 -21.02 -21.61 -14.30
CA ARG A 176 -21.18 -22.89 -15.02
C ARG A 176 -20.00 -23.26 -15.92
N GLY A 177 -18.86 -22.64 -15.68
CA GLY A 177 -17.59 -22.99 -16.29
C GLY A 177 -16.41 -22.40 -15.54
N ASP A 178 -15.22 -22.87 -15.90
CA ASP A 178 -13.97 -22.35 -15.37
C ASP A 178 -13.48 -21.19 -16.21
N CYS A 179 -13.08 -20.11 -15.54
CA CYS A 179 -12.45 -18.96 -16.18
C CYS A 179 -10.93 -19.17 -16.29
N ASN A 180 -10.41 -19.22 -17.51
CA ASN A 180 -8.97 -19.10 -17.73
C ASN A 180 -8.59 -17.61 -17.82
N SER A 181 -7.88 -17.10 -16.81
CA SER A 181 -7.50 -15.69 -16.70
C SER A 181 -6.41 -15.26 -17.69
N GLU A 182 -5.63 -16.16 -18.27
CA GLU A 182 -4.60 -15.81 -19.27
C GLU A 182 -5.23 -15.53 -20.65
N THR A 183 -6.22 -16.33 -21.01
CA THR A 183 -6.92 -16.26 -22.30
C THR A 183 -8.19 -15.43 -22.24
N GLY A 184 -8.80 -15.30 -21.05
CA GLY A 184 -10.10 -14.66 -20.84
C GLY A 184 -11.28 -15.49 -21.37
N GLN A 185 -11.10 -16.81 -21.49
CA GLN A 185 -12.11 -17.72 -22.06
C GLN A 185 -12.72 -18.61 -20.97
N CYS A 186 -14.03 -18.84 -21.07
CA CYS A 186 -14.73 -19.79 -20.22
C CYS A 186 -14.69 -21.20 -20.82
N LYS A 187 -14.31 -22.16 -19.99
CA LYS A 187 -14.48 -23.59 -20.27
C LYS A 187 -15.73 -24.09 -19.57
N CYS A 188 -16.81 -24.29 -20.34
CA CYS A 188 -18.09 -24.72 -19.78
C CYS A 188 -18.04 -26.17 -19.26
N TYR A 189 -18.71 -26.42 -18.14
CA TYR A 189 -18.81 -27.77 -17.60
C TYR A 189 -19.70 -28.63 -18.49
N THR A 190 -19.20 -29.80 -18.90
CA THR A 190 -19.87 -30.70 -19.86
C THR A 190 -20.08 -32.11 -19.33
N SER A 191 -19.63 -32.41 -18.11
CA SER A 191 -19.71 -33.74 -17.51
C SER A 191 -19.99 -33.67 -16.00
N PRO A 192 -20.75 -34.64 -15.45
CA PRO A 192 -21.62 -35.59 -16.14
C PRO A 192 -22.97 -34.91 -16.43
N MET A 193 -23.63 -35.28 -17.54
CA MET A 193 -24.90 -34.73 -18.07
C MET A 193 -24.72 -33.58 -19.07
N PRO A 194 -25.77 -33.22 -19.87
CA PRO A 194 -25.63 -32.44 -21.11
C PRO A 194 -24.88 -31.11 -20.97
N GLY A 195 -24.73 -30.60 -19.75
CA GLY A 195 -23.74 -29.59 -19.39
C GLY A 195 -24.17 -28.20 -19.80
N PHE A 196 -23.20 -27.31 -19.98
CA PHE A 196 -23.44 -25.91 -20.28
C PHE A 196 -22.68 -25.51 -21.55
N ARG A 197 -23.21 -24.48 -22.22
CA ARG A 197 -22.64 -23.91 -23.45
C ARG A 197 -22.83 -22.40 -23.44
N SER A 198 -22.16 -21.74 -24.38
CA SER A 198 -22.29 -20.30 -24.62
C SER A 198 -23.74 -19.87 -24.85
N SER A 199 -24.08 -18.71 -24.29
CA SER A 199 -25.44 -18.19 -24.33
C SER A 199 -25.57 -16.88 -25.13
N ASP A 200 -26.82 -16.46 -25.34
CA ASP A 200 -27.19 -15.10 -25.76
C ASP A 200 -27.39 -14.13 -24.56
N GLY A 201 -27.29 -14.63 -23.32
CA GLY A 201 -27.58 -13.91 -22.09
C GLY A 201 -29.00 -14.10 -21.54
N TYR A 202 -29.85 -14.82 -22.27
CA TYR A 202 -31.25 -15.07 -21.94
C TYR A 202 -31.54 -16.57 -21.81
N GLY A 203 -30.50 -17.37 -21.56
CA GLY A 203 -30.61 -18.81 -21.43
C GLY A 203 -30.69 -19.58 -22.76
N ASN A 204 -30.65 -18.89 -23.92
CA ASN A 204 -30.63 -19.55 -25.23
C ASN A 204 -29.21 -19.68 -25.77
N ILE A 205 -29.06 -20.48 -26.82
CA ILE A 205 -27.78 -20.67 -27.51
C ILE A 205 -27.30 -19.33 -28.07
N GLY A 206 -26.04 -18.99 -27.80
CA GLY A 206 -25.43 -17.79 -28.37
C GLY A 206 -23.91 -17.85 -28.34
N THR A 207 -23.28 -16.73 -28.69
CA THR A 207 -21.82 -16.63 -28.91
C THR A 207 -21.08 -15.91 -27.80
N ARG A 208 -21.72 -15.63 -26.64
CA ARG A 208 -21.09 -14.85 -25.56
C ARG A 208 -19.90 -15.53 -24.89
N GLY A 209 -19.77 -16.86 -25.01
CA GLY A 209 -18.69 -17.60 -24.36
C GLY A 209 -18.80 -17.61 -22.84
N ASP A 210 -20.01 -17.52 -22.28
CA ASP A 210 -20.27 -17.29 -20.85
C ASP A 210 -20.85 -18.50 -20.12
N CYS A 211 -21.04 -19.64 -20.79
CA CYS A 211 -21.65 -20.84 -20.21
C CYS A 211 -23.07 -20.63 -19.63
N GLY A 212 -23.76 -19.58 -20.06
CA GLY A 212 -25.08 -19.18 -19.56
C GLY A 212 -26.26 -19.92 -20.18
N CYS A 213 -26.05 -21.09 -20.80
CA CYS A 213 -27.10 -21.85 -21.48
C CYS A 213 -26.95 -23.34 -21.17
N ALA A 214 -28.01 -23.96 -20.67
CA ALA A 214 -28.06 -25.41 -20.49
C ALA A 214 -27.97 -26.10 -21.86
N ASN A 215 -27.16 -27.16 -21.96
CA ASN A 215 -26.89 -27.86 -23.20
C ASN A 215 -27.70 -29.16 -23.36
N ASP A 216 -28.99 -29.07 -23.03
CA ASP A 216 -30.02 -30.13 -23.01
C ASP A 216 -30.30 -30.86 -24.34
N LYS A 217 -29.74 -30.37 -25.45
CA LYS A 217 -30.01 -30.82 -26.83
C LYS A 217 -28.79 -31.46 -27.52
N ASN A 218 -27.69 -31.71 -26.81
CA ASN A 218 -26.51 -32.36 -27.37
C ASN A 218 -26.62 -33.90 -27.40
N LEU A 219 -25.55 -34.57 -27.84
CA LEU A 219 -25.45 -36.04 -27.95
C LEU A 219 -25.78 -36.78 -26.64
N TYR A 220 -25.54 -36.15 -25.48
CA TYR A 220 -25.82 -36.74 -24.17
C TYR A 220 -27.24 -36.45 -23.67
N GLY A 221 -27.93 -35.44 -24.22
CA GLY A 221 -29.38 -35.18 -24.17
C GLY A 221 -30.06 -35.08 -22.79
N GLY A 222 -31.10 -34.26 -22.68
CA GLY A 222 -31.99 -34.23 -21.52
C GLY A 222 -31.77 -33.07 -20.53
N PRO A 223 -32.60 -32.97 -19.48
CA PRO A 223 -32.51 -31.87 -18.52
C PRO A 223 -31.27 -32.01 -17.63
N ILE A 224 -30.74 -30.86 -17.18
CA ILE A 224 -29.75 -30.83 -16.10
C ILE A 224 -30.36 -31.54 -14.88
N SER A 225 -29.70 -32.59 -14.40
CA SER A 225 -30.22 -33.47 -13.34
C SER A 225 -29.21 -33.82 -12.25
N ALA A 226 -27.98 -33.33 -12.35
CA ALA A 226 -26.94 -33.46 -11.33
C ALA A 226 -25.97 -32.28 -11.39
N CYS A 227 -25.16 -32.11 -10.34
CA CYS A 227 -24.04 -31.18 -10.37
C CYS A 227 -22.88 -31.70 -11.22
N VAL A 228 -21.98 -30.77 -11.54
CA VAL A 228 -20.81 -30.96 -12.40
C VAL A 228 -19.69 -31.76 -11.72
N GLY A 229 -18.82 -32.37 -12.53
CA GLY A 229 -17.62 -33.11 -12.09
C GLY A 229 -17.82 -34.64 -12.09
N GLU A 230 -16.81 -35.39 -12.58
CA GLU A 230 -16.85 -36.87 -12.60
C GLU A 230 -17.18 -37.45 -11.22
N LEU A 231 -16.56 -36.89 -10.20
CA LEU A 231 -17.06 -36.92 -8.84
C LEU A 231 -17.85 -35.62 -8.63
N VAL A 232 -19.05 -35.74 -8.05
CA VAL A 232 -19.93 -34.60 -7.78
C VAL A 232 -19.15 -33.50 -7.05
N CYS A 233 -19.12 -32.29 -7.62
CA CYS A 233 -18.40 -31.14 -7.08
C CYS A 233 -16.92 -31.43 -6.82
N SER A 234 -16.30 -32.23 -7.69
CA SER A 234 -14.91 -32.68 -7.60
C SER A 234 -14.56 -33.36 -6.28
N GLY A 235 -15.54 -33.80 -5.49
CA GLY A 235 -15.35 -34.33 -4.14
C GLY A 235 -15.01 -33.30 -3.07
N HIS A 236 -15.06 -32.00 -3.36
CA HIS A 236 -14.69 -30.91 -2.45
C HIS A 236 -15.86 -29.98 -2.15
N GLY A 237 -17.07 -30.52 -2.17
CA GLY A 237 -18.28 -29.76 -1.94
C GLY A 237 -19.50 -30.65 -1.97
N TYR A 238 -20.64 -30.06 -1.64
CA TYR A 238 -21.92 -30.72 -1.77
C TYR A 238 -22.75 -30.10 -2.90
N CYS A 239 -23.58 -30.92 -3.52
CA CYS A 239 -24.45 -30.52 -4.62
C CYS A 239 -25.80 -30.03 -4.10
N THR A 240 -26.23 -28.83 -4.50
CA THR A 240 -27.62 -28.42 -4.29
C THR A 240 -28.54 -29.20 -5.25
N GLY A 241 -29.73 -29.59 -4.78
CA GLY A 241 -30.69 -30.30 -5.61
C GLY A 241 -31.37 -29.42 -6.67
N SER A 242 -32.39 -30.00 -7.31
CA SER A 242 -33.29 -29.29 -8.22
C SER A 242 -33.85 -28.02 -7.57
N PRO A 243 -33.99 -26.91 -8.33
CA PRO A 243 -33.65 -26.77 -9.76
C PRO A 243 -32.20 -26.30 -10.01
N SER A 244 -31.43 -25.99 -8.97
CA SER A 244 -30.19 -25.23 -9.13
C SER A 244 -28.96 -26.05 -9.50
N TYR A 245 -28.79 -27.28 -9.00
CA TYR A 245 -27.61 -28.13 -9.29
C TYR A 245 -26.27 -27.39 -9.20
N LYS A 246 -26.10 -26.60 -8.15
CA LYS A 246 -24.93 -25.76 -7.88
C LYS A 246 -24.05 -26.44 -6.84
N CYS A 247 -22.73 -26.44 -7.07
CA CYS A 247 -21.80 -26.90 -6.06
C CYS A 247 -21.58 -25.82 -5.00
N VAL A 248 -21.66 -26.22 -3.74
CA VAL A 248 -21.26 -25.41 -2.60
C VAL A 248 -19.97 -26.00 -2.07
N CYS A 249 -18.87 -25.27 -2.28
CA CYS A 249 -17.53 -25.76 -2.00
C CYS A 249 -17.20 -25.73 -0.51
N GLU A 250 -16.38 -26.70 -0.12
CA GLU A 250 -15.75 -26.73 1.20
C GLU A 250 -14.72 -25.58 1.33
N LYS A 251 -14.33 -25.28 2.58
CA LYS A 251 -13.34 -24.24 2.87
C LYS A 251 -12.03 -24.53 2.14
N GLY A 252 -11.53 -23.52 1.42
CA GLY A 252 -10.28 -23.63 0.65
C GLY A 252 -10.48 -24.07 -0.80
N TRP A 253 -11.71 -24.35 -1.23
CA TRP A 253 -12.07 -24.63 -2.61
C TRP A 253 -12.99 -23.55 -3.18
N THR A 254 -12.93 -23.36 -4.49
CA THR A 254 -13.67 -22.36 -5.27
C THR A 254 -13.96 -22.93 -6.66
N THR A 255 -14.43 -22.10 -7.60
CA THR A 255 -15.02 -22.46 -8.91
C THR A 255 -16.39 -23.13 -8.81
N GLY A 256 -17.11 -23.21 -9.94
CA GLY A 256 -18.47 -23.73 -9.98
C GLY A 256 -18.57 -25.26 -9.78
N ASP A 257 -17.44 -25.96 -9.86
CA ASP A 257 -17.29 -27.41 -9.65
C ASP A 257 -16.40 -27.79 -8.46
N CYS A 258 -15.94 -26.81 -7.68
CA CYS A 258 -15.06 -27.00 -6.52
C CYS A 258 -13.72 -27.68 -6.86
N SER A 259 -13.25 -27.56 -8.10
CA SER A 259 -11.98 -28.17 -8.55
C SER A 259 -10.74 -27.33 -8.24
N SER A 260 -10.92 -26.02 -8.00
CA SER A 260 -9.81 -25.09 -7.79
C SER A 260 -9.66 -24.66 -6.34
N ARG A 261 -8.43 -24.42 -5.91
CA ARG A 261 -8.11 -23.89 -4.59
C ARG A 261 -8.41 -22.40 -4.52
N LYS A 262 -8.90 -21.99 -3.35
CA LYS A 262 -9.07 -20.58 -2.97
C LYS A 262 -7.77 -20.10 -2.34
N CYS A 263 -7.19 -19.02 -2.86
CA CYS A 263 -6.02 -18.43 -2.24
C CYS A 263 -6.39 -17.53 -1.04
N PRO A 264 -5.44 -17.28 -0.14
CA PRO A 264 -5.57 -16.26 0.90
C PRO A 264 -5.96 -14.91 0.32
N SER A 265 -6.67 -14.13 1.12
CA SER A 265 -7.01 -12.75 0.82
C SER A 265 -6.48 -11.87 1.94
N GLY A 266 -6.01 -10.69 1.58
CA GLY A 266 -5.61 -9.65 2.51
C GLY A 266 -6.16 -8.30 2.04
N PRO A 267 -5.90 -7.23 2.79
CA PRO A 267 -6.16 -5.86 2.34
C PRO A 267 -5.55 -5.62 0.96
N SER A 268 -6.33 -5.04 0.04
CA SER A 268 -5.86 -4.74 -1.31
C SER A 268 -4.95 -3.52 -1.35
N TRP A 269 -3.85 -3.63 -2.07
CA TRP A 269 -2.94 -2.52 -2.36
C TRP A 269 -3.46 -1.54 -3.43
N PHE A 270 -4.37 -1.96 -4.33
CA PHE A 270 -4.67 -1.20 -5.55
C PHE A 270 -6.16 -1.02 -5.84
N THR A 271 -7.03 -1.25 -4.84
CA THR A 271 -8.47 -1.00 -5.00
C THR A 271 -8.81 0.48 -5.16
N THR A 272 -9.93 0.75 -5.83
CA THR A 272 -10.51 2.10 -5.86
C THR A 272 -11.11 2.47 -4.50
N PRO A 273 -11.14 3.78 -4.14
CA PRO A 273 -11.72 4.24 -2.88
C PRO A 273 -13.17 3.75 -2.71
N SER A 274 -13.48 3.21 -1.53
CA SER A 274 -14.85 2.79 -1.20
C SER A 274 -15.72 3.97 -0.79
N VAL A 275 -15.14 4.92 -0.06
CA VAL A 275 -15.68 6.26 0.23
C VAL A 275 -14.53 7.28 0.22
N THR A 276 -14.84 8.57 0.32
CA THR A 276 -13.84 9.65 0.32
C THR A 276 -12.74 9.38 1.35
N ASN A 277 -11.47 9.46 0.93
CA ASN A 277 -10.29 9.21 1.75
C ASN A 277 -10.27 7.84 2.45
N THR A 278 -10.92 6.82 1.84
CA THR A 278 -10.98 5.44 2.36
C THR A 278 -10.62 4.43 1.28
N VAL A 279 -9.41 3.89 1.35
CA VAL A 279 -8.84 2.87 0.46
C VAL A 279 -8.09 1.80 1.29
N HIS A 280 -7.78 0.63 0.71
CA HIS A 280 -7.17 -0.53 1.40
C HIS A 280 -8.05 -1.25 2.44
N ASN A 281 -9.34 -0.91 2.54
CA ASN A 281 -10.30 -1.62 3.41
C ASN A 281 -11.01 -2.79 2.71
N GLN A 282 -10.70 -3.04 1.45
CA GLN A 282 -11.27 -4.12 0.66
C GLN A 282 -10.32 -5.32 0.67
N TRP A 283 -10.87 -6.51 0.91
CA TRP A 283 -10.08 -7.75 0.90
C TRP A 283 -10.09 -8.34 -0.50
N SER A 284 -8.90 -8.54 -1.05
CA SER A 284 -8.72 -9.13 -2.38
C SER A 284 -7.85 -10.39 -2.30
N GLU A 285 -8.09 -11.32 -3.21
CA GLU A 285 -7.25 -12.50 -3.36
C GLU A 285 -5.82 -12.07 -3.71
N CYS A 286 -4.85 -12.61 -2.97
CA CYS A 286 -3.45 -12.19 -3.07
C CYS A 286 -3.24 -10.66 -2.98
N SER A 287 -4.09 -9.95 -2.21
CA SER A 287 -4.00 -8.50 -1.95
C SER A 287 -3.88 -7.61 -3.20
N ASP A 288 -4.33 -8.11 -4.37
CA ASP A 288 -4.08 -7.50 -5.68
C ASP A 288 -2.60 -7.29 -6.04
N ALA A 289 -1.70 -7.98 -5.33
CA ALA A 289 -0.25 -7.89 -5.42
C ALA A 289 0.42 -9.24 -5.77
N GLY A 290 -0.37 -10.23 -6.22
CA GLY A 290 0.15 -11.52 -6.67
C GLY A 290 -0.83 -12.31 -7.53
N ILE A 291 -0.35 -13.43 -8.07
CA ILE A 291 -1.15 -14.39 -8.83
C ILE A 291 -1.46 -15.61 -7.94
N CYS A 292 -2.73 -15.99 -7.87
CA CYS A 292 -3.15 -17.22 -7.19
C CYS A 292 -2.86 -18.46 -8.06
N ASP A 293 -2.04 -19.40 -7.55
CA ASP A 293 -1.98 -20.74 -8.10
C ASP A 293 -3.20 -21.55 -7.63
N ARG A 294 -4.11 -21.82 -8.57
CA ARG A 294 -5.36 -22.54 -8.33
C ARG A 294 -5.17 -24.01 -7.97
N THR A 295 -4.00 -24.58 -8.16
CA THR A 295 -3.72 -26.00 -7.83
C THR A 295 -3.30 -26.14 -6.38
N THR A 296 -2.47 -25.22 -5.89
CA THR A 296 -1.92 -25.25 -4.53
C THR A 296 -2.74 -24.39 -3.56
N GLY A 297 -3.36 -23.31 -4.04
CA GLY A 297 -4.02 -22.29 -3.23
C GLY A 297 -3.02 -21.31 -2.60
N GLN A 298 -1.83 -21.16 -3.19
CA GLN A 298 -0.80 -20.23 -2.73
C GLN A 298 -0.67 -19.03 -3.67
N CYS A 299 -0.39 -17.87 -3.09
CA CYS A 299 -0.15 -16.65 -3.84
C CYS A 299 1.33 -16.55 -4.26
N SER A 300 1.57 -16.31 -5.55
CA SER A 300 2.87 -15.90 -6.07
C SER A 300 2.92 -14.38 -6.12
N CYS A 301 3.60 -13.77 -5.15
CA CYS A 301 3.65 -12.33 -4.99
C CYS A 301 4.58 -11.66 -5.99
N TYR A 302 4.14 -10.53 -6.54
CA TYR A 302 4.99 -9.65 -7.33
C TYR A 302 5.93 -8.87 -6.41
N THR A 303 7.18 -8.64 -6.83
CA THR A 303 8.09 -7.76 -6.10
C THR A 303 7.53 -6.32 -6.06
N PRO A 304 7.53 -5.62 -4.92
CA PRO A 304 8.22 -5.94 -3.66
C PRO A 304 7.33 -6.63 -2.59
N PHE A 305 6.26 -7.32 -2.94
CA PHE A 305 5.30 -7.88 -1.98
C PHE A 305 5.65 -9.30 -1.50
N GLU A 306 5.24 -9.61 -0.27
CA GLU A 306 5.32 -10.92 0.39
C GLU A 306 4.18 -11.17 1.36
N GLY A 307 4.26 -12.31 2.07
CA GLY A 307 3.20 -12.82 2.90
C GLY A 307 2.39 -13.89 2.19
N SER A 308 1.50 -14.53 2.93
CA SER A 308 0.69 -15.64 2.40
C SER A 308 -0.34 -15.19 1.37
N ALA A 309 -0.73 -13.92 1.43
CA ALA A 309 -1.66 -13.22 0.57
C ALA A 309 -0.99 -12.04 -0.16
N CYS A 310 0.34 -11.90 -0.16
CA CYS A 310 1.02 -10.71 -0.71
C CYS A 310 0.63 -9.41 -0.02
N GLU A 311 0.25 -9.52 1.26
CA GLU A 311 -0.27 -8.44 2.09
C GLU A 311 0.83 -7.52 2.64
N PHE A 312 2.10 -7.92 2.57
CA PHE A 312 3.23 -7.14 3.10
C PHE A 312 4.12 -6.61 1.99
N MET A 313 4.61 -5.39 2.12
CA MET A 313 5.76 -4.91 1.36
C MET A 313 7.04 -5.40 2.07
N LYS A 314 7.87 -6.16 1.35
CA LYS A 314 9.08 -6.83 1.86
C LYS A 314 10.03 -5.87 2.55
N CYS A 315 10.67 -6.34 3.60
CA CYS A 315 11.89 -5.70 4.11
C CYS A 315 12.98 -5.66 3.03
N PRO A 316 13.80 -4.60 3.00
CA PRO A 316 14.91 -4.49 2.07
C PRO A 316 16.09 -5.38 2.48
N GLY A 317 17.08 -5.48 1.58
CA GLY A 317 18.31 -6.26 1.77
C GLY A 317 18.21 -7.70 1.27
N ASP A 318 19.35 -8.26 0.84
CA ASP A 318 19.51 -9.69 0.53
C ASP A 318 20.84 -10.21 1.14
N PRO A 319 20.80 -11.05 2.20
CA PRO A 319 19.60 -11.52 2.90
C PRO A 319 18.84 -10.37 3.58
N VAL A 320 17.60 -10.61 4.01
CA VAL A 320 16.73 -9.58 4.65
C VAL A 320 17.50 -8.79 5.70
N CYS A 321 17.40 -7.46 5.64
CA CYS A 321 18.15 -6.51 6.47
C CYS A 321 19.68 -6.70 6.41
N SER A 322 20.18 -7.12 5.24
CA SER A 322 21.60 -7.47 5.00
C SER A 322 22.18 -8.47 6.00
N GLY A 323 21.34 -9.20 6.74
CA GLY A 323 21.76 -10.10 7.83
C GLY A 323 22.20 -9.39 9.10
N HIS A 324 21.95 -8.08 9.22
CA HIS A 324 22.36 -7.21 10.33
C HIS A 324 21.17 -6.44 10.93
N GLY A 325 20.01 -7.09 10.98
CA GLY A 325 18.81 -6.50 11.57
C GLY A 325 17.61 -7.44 11.58
N GLN A 326 16.53 -6.95 12.18
CA GLN A 326 15.25 -7.63 12.30
C GLN A 326 14.20 -6.95 11.43
N CYS A 327 13.49 -7.74 10.64
CA CYS A 327 12.38 -7.26 9.81
C CYS A 327 11.11 -7.11 10.67
N MET A 328 10.52 -5.92 10.66
CA MET A 328 9.41 -5.51 11.52
C MET A 328 8.41 -4.65 10.76
N THR A 329 7.15 -4.65 11.18
CA THR A 329 6.18 -3.66 10.66
C THR A 329 6.52 -2.26 11.15
N ILE A 330 6.03 -1.21 10.47
CA ILE A 330 6.15 0.17 10.97
C ILE A 330 5.59 0.30 12.39
N ARG A 331 4.50 -0.42 12.72
CA ARG A 331 3.96 -0.47 14.09
C ARG A 331 4.96 -0.97 15.12
N GLN A 332 5.71 -2.01 14.78
CA GLN A 332 6.68 -2.60 15.69
C GLN A 332 7.88 -1.67 15.82
N LEU A 333 8.35 -1.11 14.71
CA LEU A 333 9.44 -0.13 14.70
C LEU A 333 9.12 1.11 15.55
N SER A 334 7.87 1.60 15.54
CA SER A 334 7.48 2.74 16.37
C SER A 334 7.54 2.42 17.87
N LEU A 335 7.17 1.21 18.27
CA LEU A 335 7.23 0.77 19.67
C LEU A 335 8.68 0.58 20.16
N GLU A 336 9.58 0.18 19.27
CA GLU A 336 11.01 0.10 19.59
C GLU A 336 11.62 1.50 19.75
N ALA A 337 11.20 2.48 18.93
CA ALA A 337 11.64 3.86 19.07
C ALA A 337 11.23 4.51 20.41
N ASP A 338 10.04 4.15 20.93
CA ASP A 338 9.59 4.60 22.25
C ASP A 338 10.48 4.05 23.38
N ALA A 339 11.07 2.86 23.21
CA ALA A 339 11.99 2.24 24.17
C ALA A 339 13.38 2.89 24.13
N ASP A 340 13.86 3.25 22.94
CA ASP A 340 15.16 3.89 22.73
C ASP A 340 15.13 5.39 23.13
N SER A 341 13.97 6.04 23.11
CA SER A 341 13.81 7.41 23.63
C SER A 341 12.44 7.63 24.27
N PRO A 342 12.34 7.72 25.61
CA PRO A 342 11.09 8.00 26.31
C PRO A 342 10.46 9.36 25.96
N SER A 343 11.23 10.24 25.30
CA SER A 343 10.77 11.56 24.86
C SER A 343 10.12 11.57 23.47
N LEU A 344 10.31 10.51 22.69
CA LEU A 344 9.72 10.32 21.38
C LEU A 344 8.49 9.41 21.53
N VAL A 345 7.32 10.00 21.79
CA VAL A 345 6.05 9.25 21.77
C VAL A 345 5.46 9.40 20.37
N PHE A 346 5.57 8.35 19.56
CA PHE A 346 4.98 8.34 18.22
C PHE A 346 3.60 7.67 18.25
N ASP A 347 2.53 8.48 18.27
CA ASP A 347 1.15 8.00 18.22
C ASP A 347 0.70 7.67 16.77
N TYR A 348 1.58 7.03 15.98
CA TYR A 348 1.27 6.64 14.60
C TYR A 348 0.36 5.40 14.60
N GLY A 349 -0.95 5.64 14.45
CA GLY A 349 -1.94 4.58 14.39
C GLY A 349 -2.33 3.99 15.75
N THR A 350 -2.58 4.82 16.74
CA THR A 350 -3.24 4.37 17.99
C THR A 350 -4.67 3.91 17.81
N ASP A 351 -5.31 4.30 16.71
CA ASP A 351 -6.56 3.68 16.28
C ASP A 351 -6.25 2.51 15.31
N PRO A 352 -6.45 1.25 15.72
CA PRO A 352 -6.25 0.08 14.86
C PRO A 352 -7.22 0.02 13.67
N PHE A 353 -8.29 0.84 13.67
CA PHE A 353 -9.24 0.96 12.57
C PHE A 353 -9.04 2.23 11.72
N ASN A 354 -8.00 3.02 12.00
CA ASN A 354 -7.72 4.20 11.21
C ASN A 354 -7.11 3.81 9.86
N ILE A 355 -7.93 3.97 8.83
CA ILE A 355 -7.59 3.66 7.44
C ILE A 355 -6.44 4.52 6.88
N LEU A 356 -6.08 5.62 7.54
CA LEU A 356 -4.92 6.44 7.19
C LEU A 356 -3.58 5.80 7.61
N THR A 357 -3.61 4.64 8.27
CA THR A 357 -2.43 3.94 8.77
C THR A 357 -2.32 2.52 8.24
N PHE A 358 -2.79 2.28 7.01
CA PHE A 358 -2.67 0.97 6.35
C PHE A 358 -1.21 0.47 6.28
N ASP A 359 -0.29 1.36 5.93
CA ASP A 359 1.15 1.12 5.91
C ASP A 359 1.73 0.66 7.24
N ARG A 360 1.11 1.05 8.36
CA ARG A 360 1.55 0.72 9.71
C ARG A 360 1.79 -0.79 9.89
N ASP A 361 0.89 -1.61 9.34
CA ASP A 361 0.94 -3.06 9.49
C ASP A 361 1.35 -3.79 8.20
N ASN A 362 1.26 -3.13 7.06
CA ASN A 362 1.48 -3.72 5.75
C ASN A 362 2.83 -3.36 5.11
N ILE A 363 3.52 -2.33 5.57
CA ILE A 363 4.90 -2.02 5.15
C ILE A 363 5.88 -2.50 6.22
N LEU A 364 6.87 -3.28 5.79
CA LEU A 364 7.92 -3.81 6.64
C LEU A 364 9.22 -3.04 6.45
N GLY A 365 9.97 -2.85 7.53
CA GLY A 365 11.27 -2.20 7.56
C GLY A 365 12.24 -2.93 8.50
N CYS A 366 13.52 -2.53 8.44
CA CYS A 366 14.58 -3.18 9.22
C CYS A 366 14.92 -2.38 10.48
N LYS A 367 14.87 -3.04 11.64
CA LYS A 367 15.55 -2.60 12.86
C LYS A 367 16.99 -3.10 12.80
N CYS A 368 17.96 -2.22 12.63
CA CYS A 368 19.36 -2.64 12.52
C CYS A 368 19.96 -3.04 13.85
N ASP A 369 20.87 -4.01 13.81
CA ASP A 369 21.69 -4.39 14.94
C ASP A 369 22.65 -3.24 15.32
N PRO A 370 23.11 -3.14 16.58
CA PRO A 370 24.07 -2.15 16.99
C PRO A 370 25.31 -2.10 16.08
N GLY A 371 25.69 -0.89 15.66
CA GLY A 371 26.78 -0.67 14.72
C GLY A 371 26.42 -0.84 13.25
N TYR A 372 25.13 -1.02 12.90
CA TYR A 372 24.61 -1.02 11.54
C TYR A 372 23.50 0.01 11.33
N GLU A 373 23.48 0.65 10.15
CA GLU A 373 22.52 1.68 9.73
C GLU A 373 22.18 1.56 8.23
N ALA A 374 21.44 2.55 7.72
CA ALA A 374 20.76 2.57 6.42
C ALA A 374 19.49 1.71 6.38
N TYR A 375 18.67 1.93 5.34
CA TYR A 375 17.34 1.34 5.23
C TYR A 375 17.34 -0.21 5.21
N ASP A 376 18.45 -0.81 4.77
CA ASP A 376 18.67 -2.26 4.67
C ASP A 376 19.72 -2.79 5.66
N CYS A 377 20.21 -1.96 6.60
CA CYS A 377 21.27 -2.32 7.54
C CYS A 377 22.60 -2.74 6.88
N SER A 378 22.84 -2.31 5.64
CA SER A 378 24.08 -2.64 4.90
C SER A 378 25.27 -1.76 5.27
N LYS A 379 25.06 -0.66 6.01
CA LYS A 379 26.11 0.29 6.37
C LYS A 379 26.50 0.11 7.83
N ARG A 380 27.78 0.29 8.15
CA ARG A 380 28.21 0.36 9.55
C ARG A 380 27.92 1.75 10.07
N SER A 381 27.27 1.83 11.22
CA SER A 381 27.03 3.09 11.91
C SER A 381 28.36 3.68 12.36
N CYS A 382 28.56 4.97 12.10
CA CYS A 382 29.57 5.73 12.81
C CYS A 382 29.16 5.84 14.29
N LEU A 383 30.16 5.89 15.18
CA LEU A 383 29.95 6.09 16.61
C LEU A 383 29.09 7.34 16.83
N LYS A 384 27.87 7.12 17.29
CA LYS A 384 27.01 8.16 17.84
C LYS A 384 26.89 7.84 19.32
N GLU A 385 27.29 8.80 20.14
CA GLU A 385 27.08 8.79 21.58
C GLU A 385 25.57 8.67 21.82
N ASP A 386 25.12 7.63 22.53
CA ASP A 386 23.96 7.63 23.45
C ASP A 386 23.54 6.19 23.88
N ASP A 387 24.47 5.36 24.36
CA ASP A 387 24.13 4.15 25.14
C ASP A 387 24.64 4.30 26.60
N PRO A 388 23.83 4.00 27.63
CA PRO A 388 24.25 4.10 29.03
C PRO A 388 25.24 2.98 29.39
N VAL A 389 26.31 3.35 30.08
CA VAL A 389 27.44 2.48 30.40
C VAL A 389 27.55 2.28 31.91
N ASP A 390 27.49 1.03 32.36
CA ASP A 390 27.70 0.68 33.77
C ASP A 390 29.19 0.78 34.15
N ILE A 391 29.52 1.71 35.06
CA ILE A 391 30.88 1.91 35.55
C ILE A 391 31.05 1.24 36.94
N PRO A 392 31.98 0.27 37.11
CA PRO A 392 32.22 -0.37 38.39
C PRO A 392 32.73 0.58 39.47
N PHE A 393 32.29 0.39 40.72
CA PHE A 393 32.69 1.23 41.88
C PHE A 393 34.21 1.36 42.05
N ASP A 394 34.94 0.26 41.85
CA ASP A 394 36.38 0.20 42.07
C ASP A 394 37.22 0.15 40.80
N VAL A 395 36.66 0.62 39.68
CA VAL A 395 37.35 0.69 38.40
C VAL A 395 38.65 1.51 38.50
N THR A 396 39.73 0.97 37.92
CA THR A 396 41.02 1.67 37.85
C THR A 396 41.02 2.72 36.74
N MET A 397 42.03 3.60 36.68
CA MET A 397 42.13 4.63 35.64
C MET A 397 42.21 4.01 34.23
N ASP A 398 43.00 2.94 34.07
CA ASP A 398 43.18 2.26 32.79
C ASP A 398 41.89 1.52 32.37
N ASP A 399 41.25 0.83 33.32
CA ASP A 399 39.99 0.14 33.03
C ASP A 399 38.85 1.12 32.71
N LEU A 400 38.80 2.28 33.39
CA LEU A 400 37.79 3.31 33.11
C LEU A 400 38.02 3.93 31.73
N ARG A 401 39.29 4.19 31.37
CA ARG A 401 39.66 4.63 30.03
C ARG A 401 39.18 3.62 28.98
N ASP A 402 39.47 2.34 29.15
CA ASP A 402 39.09 1.30 28.20
C ASP A 402 37.56 1.15 28.09
N ILE A 403 36.83 1.21 29.21
CA ILE A 403 35.36 1.18 29.23
C ILE A 403 34.79 2.36 28.43
N LEU A 404 35.29 3.58 28.66
CA LEU A 404 34.81 4.77 27.97
C LEU A 404 35.18 4.75 26.47
N MET A 405 36.37 4.26 26.12
CA MET A 405 36.79 4.10 24.71
C MET A 405 35.96 3.04 23.98
N ILE A 406 35.66 1.91 24.61
CA ILE A 406 34.86 0.83 24.00
C ILE A 406 33.39 1.23 23.88
N SER A 407 32.85 1.88 24.90
CA SER A 407 31.40 2.09 25.00
C SER A 407 30.92 3.35 24.27
N PHE A 408 31.75 4.39 24.21
CA PHE A 408 31.45 5.63 23.49
C PHE A 408 32.27 5.79 22.21
N GLY A 409 33.22 4.88 21.96
CA GLY A 409 34.03 4.88 20.75
C GLY A 409 35.15 5.92 20.69
N PHE A 410 35.51 6.53 21.82
CA PHE A 410 36.56 7.55 21.86
C PHE A 410 37.94 7.00 21.50
N GLU A 411 38.72 7.77 20.74
CA GLU A 411 40.12 7.47 20.46
C GLU A 411 41.07 8.18 21.44
N ASP A 412 42.02 7.43 22.01
CA ASP A 412 43.11 7.91 22.89
C ASP A 412 42.64 8.80 24.07
N LEU A 413 41.55 8.41 24.75
CA LEU A 413 41.03 9.09 25.93
C LEU A 413 42.06 9.10 27.08
N ALA A 414 42.20 10.22 27.79
CA ALA A 414 43.04 10.30 28.98
C ALA A 414 42.18 10.48 30.24
N VAL A 415 42.41 9.65 31.25
CA VAL A 415 41.68 9.64 32.53
C VAL A 415 42.68 9.85 33.67
N GLU A 416 42.43 10.84 34.53
CA GLU A 416 43.26 11.13 35.70
C GLU A 416 42.40 11.23 36.97
N TYR A 417 42.86 10.60 38.05
CA TYR A 417 42.23 10.68 39.38
C TYR A 417 43.01 11.65 40.27
N SER A 418 42.30 12.57 40.93
CA SER A 418 42.93 13.49 41.89
C SER A 418 43.41 12.81 43.17
N SER A 419 42.81 11.67 43.54
CA SER A 419 43.24 10.87 44.69
C SER A 419 42.85 9.40 44.59
N GLY A 420 43.69 8.51 45.14
CA GLY A 420 43.46 7.07 45.12
C GLY A 420 43.73 6.39 43.76
N THR A 421 43.39 5.10 43.65
CA THR A 421 43.56 4.29 42.44
C THR A 421 42.24 3.71 41.92
N LYS A 422 41.10 4.10 42.51
CA LYS A 422 39.76 3.59 42.25
C LYS A 422 38.81 4.78 42.04
N ALA A 423 37.83 4.64 41.13
CA ALA A 423 36.90 5.73 40.80
C ALA A 423 36.17 6.26 42.04
N CYS A 424 35.61 5.36 42.86
CA CYS A 424 34.97 5.71 44.12
C CYS A 424 35.78 5.21 45.32
N SER A 425 35.75 5.97 46.41
CA SER A 425 36.43 5.66 47.67
C SER A 425 35.44 5.42 48.81
N ALA A 426 35.86 4.70 49.86
CA ALA A 426 35.01 4.38 51.01
C ALA A 426 34.55 5.66 51.76
N PRO A 427 33.39 5.62 52.45
CA PRO A 427 32.85 6.79 53.16
C PRO A 427 33.87 7.44 54.11
N GLY A 428 34.05 8.76 54.01
CA GLY A 428 35.00 9.53 54.82
C GLY A 428 36.41 9.69 54.21
N SER A 429 36.64 9.17 53.00
CA SER A 429 37.85 9.44 52.21
C SER A 429 37.78 10.84 51.56
N ALA A 430 38.94 11.37 51.15
CA ALA A 430 38.97 12.59 50.35
C ALA A 430 38.21 12.41 49.03
N GLU A 431 37.58 13.49 48.54
CA GLU A 431 36.85 13.47 47.26
C GLU A 431 37.80 13.14 46.12
N ASN A 432 37.45 12.13 45.31
CA ASN A 432 38.18 11.81 44.09
C ASN A 432 37.55 12.57 42.91
N ILE A 433 38.35 13.38 42.23
CA ILE A 433 37.95 14.11 41.03
C ILE A 433 38.51 13.34 39.85
N ILE A 434 37.61 12.84 39.02
CA ILE A 434 37.95 12.14 37.78
C ILE A 434 37.98 13.17 36.66
N THR A 435 39.17 13.43 36.13
CA THR A 435 39.35 14.32 34.97
C THR A 435 39.43 13.47 33.72
N ILE A 436 38.49 13.69 32.80
CA ILE A 436 38.46 13.03 31.49
C ILE A 436 38.84 14.06 30.45
N ALA A 437 39.94 13.81 29.74
CA ALA A 437 40.39 14.62 28.63
C ALA A 437 40.20 13.87 27.32
N PHE A 438 39.63 14.57 26.33
CA PHE A 438 39.38 14.07 24.98
C PHE A 438 40.42 14.68 24.02
N PRO A 439 41.54 14.00 23.73
CA PRO A 439 42.62 14.61 22.96
C PRO A 439 42.33 14.63 21.46
N LEU A 440 41.54 13.66 20.98
CA LEU A 440 41.25 13.41 19.57
C LEU A 440 39.81 13.72 19.16
N GLU A 441 38.86 13.71 20.10
CA GLU A 441 37.52 14.21 19.82
C GLU A 441 37.51 15.72 19.73
N HIS A 442 36.88 16.24 18.68
CA HIS A 442 36.78 17.66 18.39
C HIS A 442 35.31 18.04 18.35
N GLY A 443 34.99 19.32 18.55
CA GLY A 443 33.61 19.80 18.66
C GLY A 443 33.17 20.08 20.10
N ASP A 444 31.94 20.58 20.23
CA ASP A 444 31.21 20.62 21.50
C ASP A 444 30.67 19.21 21.77
N ILE A 445 31.42 18.42 22.55
CA ILE A 445 30.98 17.11 23.04
C ILE A 445 29.83 17.33 24.03
N GLN A 446 28.82 16.46 24.00
CA GLN A 446 27.68 16.60 24.91
C GLN A 446 28.13 16.49 26.38
N PRO A 447 27.45 17.18 27.33
CA PRO A 447 27.79 17.09 28.74
C PRO A 447 27.65 15.66 29.29
N LEU A 448 28.65 15.20 30.03
CA LEU A 448 28.56 13.96 30.80
C LEU A 448 27.42 14.07 31.83
N ARG A 449 26.46 13.15 31.78
CA ARG A 449 25.39 13.00 32.77
C ARG A 449 25.63 11.74 33.58
N ALA A 450 25.66 11.87 34.89
CA ALA A 450 25.64 10.72 35.80
C ALA A 450 24.20 10.51 36.30
N GLU A 451 23.63 9.32 36.09
CA GLU A 451 22.35 8.97 36.67
C GLU A 451 22.48 8.59 38.15
N THR A 452 21.52 9.02 38.96
CA THR A 452 21.51 8.85 40.43
C THR A 452 21.02 7.46 40.88
N GLY A 453 20.73 6.56 39.94
CA GLY A 453 20.23 5.20 40.18
C GLY A 453 21.32 4.16 40.45
N LEU A 454 22.41 4.53 41.12
CA LEU A 454 23.51 3.61 41.43
C LEU A 454 23.01 2.49 42.35
N THR A 455 23.01 1.26 41.87
CA THR A 455 22.73 0.05 42.66
C THR A 455 23.88 -0.22 43.64
N ALA A 456 23.93 0.56 44.72
CA ALA A 456 24.88 0.29 45.80
C ALA A 456 24.41 -0.96 46.58
N SER A 457 25.24 -2.00 46.63
CA SER A 457 25.05 -3.12 47.56
C SER A 457 25.09 -2.66 49.03
N SER A 458 25.65 -1.46 49.30
CA SER A 458 25.47 -0.67 50.52
C SER A 458 26.05 0.75 50.37
N GLY A 459 25.39 1.77 50.95
CA GLY A 459 25.89 3.16 51.04
C GLY A 459 25.25 4.14 50.06
N ALA A 460 25.44 5.44 50.30
CA ALA A 460 25.04 6.51 49.36
C ALA A 460 26.25 6.92 48.51
N VAL A 461 26.10 6.89 47.19
CA VAL A 461 27.12 7.37 46.25
C VAL A 461 26.65 8.70 45.67
N SER A 462 27.48 9.74 45.75
CA SER A 462 27.22 11.04 45.14
C SER A 462 28.21 11.29 44.01
N VAL A 463 27.72 11.32 42.77
CA VAL A 463 28.50 11.71 41.59
C VAL A 463 27.99 13.07 41.13
N VAL A 464 28.92 14.01 40.93
CA VAL A 464 28.64 15.34 40.39
C VAL A 464 29.48 15.49 39.13
N THR A 465 28.87 15.92 38.03
CA THR A 465 29.58 16.24 36.79
C THR A 465 29.71 17.76 36.64
N ALA A 466 30.78 18.20 36.00
CA ALA A 466 30.98 19.59 35.60
C ALA A 466 31.26 19.64 34.10
N ASP A 467 30.53 20.51 33.42
CA ASP A 467 30.66 20.75 31.98
C ASP A 467 30.80 22.25 31.69
N ASN A 468 31.27 22.59 30.48
CA ASN A 468 31.19 23.93 29.90
C ASN A 468 31.70 25.10 30.78
N GLY A 469 32.79 24.92 31.52
CA GLY A 469 33.37 25.96 32.38
C GLY A 469 32.98 25.86 33.85
N ALA A 470 32.14 24.89 34.24
CA ALA A 470 31.85 24.60 35.63
C ALA A 470 33.09 23.99 36.35
N ALA A 471 33.17 24.20 37.67
CA ALA A 471 34.29 23.74 38.47
C ALA A 471 33.86 22.75 39.57
N ILE A 472 34.65 21.70 39.79
CA ILE A 472 34.53 20.76 40.91
C ILE A 472 35.86 20.74 41.65
N GLY A 473 35.86 21.00 42.96
CA GLY A 473 37.07 20.93 43.80
C GLY A 473 38.25 21.79 43.32
N GLY A 474 37.99 22.87 42.57
CA GLY A 474 39.02 23.74 42.00
C GLY A 474 39.51 23.36 40.59
N VAL A 475 39.06 22.24 40.04
CA VAL A 475 39.31 21.84 38.63
C VAL A 475 38.17 22.35 37.76
N VAL A 476 38.49 23.04 36.66
CA VAL A 476 37.51 23.68 35.76
C VAL A 476 37.37 22.87 34.48
N SER A 477 36.13 22.47 34.13
CA SER A 477 35.83 21.83 32.84
C SER A 477 36.10 22.81 31.69
N GLN A 478 36.73 22.34 30.61
CA GLN A 478 37.02 23.18 29.46
C GLN A 478 36.02 22.92 28.34
N LYS A 479 35.46 23.98 27.76
CA LYS A 479 34.63 23.89 26.56
C LYS A 479 35.51 23.71 25.32
N GLY A 480 35.19 22.72 24.49
CA GLY A 480 35.88 22.49 23.21
C GLY A 480 35.70 23.66 22.24
N THR A 481 36.72 23.96 21.44
CA THR A 481 36.66 25.01 20.40
C THR A 481 37.08 24.51 19.02
N LYS A 482 37.44 23.22 18.90
CA LYS A 482 37.82 22.59 17.64
C LYS A 482 36.57 22.18 16.85
N GLU A 483 36.64 22.18 15.53
CA GLU A 483 35.55 21.79 14.62
C GLU A 483 35.49 20.26 14.46
N ASN A 484 34.29 19.67 14.39
CA ASN A 484 34.07 18.25 14.04
C ASN A 484 33.42 18.15 12.66
N ALA A 485 34.21 17.87 11.63
CA ALA A 485 33.74 17.80 10.25
C ALA A 485 34.28 16.56 9.54
N VAL A 486 33.44 15.92 8.72
CA VAL A 486 33.81 14.74 7.94
C VAL A 486 35.04 15.06 7.09
N CYS A 487 36.10 14.27 7.26
CA CYS A 487 37.41 14.45 6.63
C CYS A 487 37.95 15.90 6.72
N SER A 488 37.73 16.57 7.86
CA SER A 488 38.16 17.96 8.14
C SER A 488 37.72 18.97 7.08
N ASN A 489 36.61 18.71 6.37
CA ASN A 489 36.16 19.47 5.19
C ASN A 489 37.23 19.59 4.07
N ARG A 490 38.22 18.69 4.08
CA ARG A 490 39.44 18.71 3.26
C ARG A 490 39.70 17.38 2.56
N GLY A 491 38.75 16.46 2.61
CA GLY A 491 38.80 15.18 1.92
C GLY A 491 37.40 14.67 1.58
N TYR A 492 37.36 13.57 0.84
CA TYR A 492 36.15 12.81 0.54
C TYR A 492 36.15 11.52 1.37
N CYS A 493 35.04 11.20 2.05
CA CYS A 493 34.91 9.98 2.81
C CYS A 493 34.54 8.81 1.89
N ASP A 494 35.38 7.76 1.86
CA ASP A 494 35.00 6.48 1.27
C ASP A 494 34.20 5.66 2.28
N TYR A 495 32.88 5.73 2.17
CA TYR A 495 31.94 5.02 3.03
C TYR A 495 31.98 3.48 2.89
N SER A 496 32.69 2.94 1.91
CA SER A 496 32.87 1.49 1.78
C SER A 496 34.02 0.95 2.64
N GLN A 497 34.99 1.80 2.96
CA GLN A 497 36.19 1.45 3.74
C GLN A 497 36.28 2.19 5.09
N GLY A 498 35.52 3.28 5.26
CA GLY A 498 35.61 4.14 6.43
C GLY A 498 36.86 5.03 6.44
N ILE A 499 37.44 5.31 5.26
CA ILE A 499 38.72 6.02 5.11
C ILE A 499 38.50 7.37 4.43
N CYS A 500 39.17 8.43 4.90
CA CYS A 500 39.16 9.73 4.23
C CYS A 500 40.23 9.82 3.14
N LEU A 501 39.79 10.10 1.91
CA LEU A 501 40.65 10.45 0.77
C LEU A 501 40.93 11.94 0.78
N CYS A 502 42.14 12.33 1.19
CA CYS A 502 42.49 13.73 1.39
C CYS A 502 42.75 14.50 0.09
N SER A 503 42.29 15.76 0.06
CA SER A 503 42.57 16.68 -1.03
C SER A 503 44.05 17.03 -1.09
N LEU A 504 44.53 17.42 -2.27
CA LEU A 504 45.94 17.76 -2.47
C LEU A 504 46.44 18.79 -1.45
N GLY A 505 47.51 18.44 -0.74
CA GLY A 505 48.09 19.28 0.32
C GLY A 505 47.59 18.96 1.73
N TYR A 506 46.70 17.99 1.90
CA TYR A 506 46.21 17.53 3.19
C TYR A 506 46.44 16.02 3.36
N GLY A 507 46.73 15.59 4.57
CA GLY A 507 47.01 14.20 4.90
C GLY A 507 46.59 13.84 6.32
N THR A 508 46.95 12.64 6.73
CA THR A 508 46.60 12.05 8.02
C THR A 508 47.17 12.87 9.18
N SER A 509 46.37 13.08 10.22
CA SER A 509 46.73 13.96 11.34
C SER A 509 46.83 13.24 12.68
N ASP A 510 47.33 13.96 13.69
CA ASP A 510 47.30 13.56 15.11
C ASP A 510 46.16 14.24 15.89
N GLY A 511 45.21 14.90 15.21
CA GLY A 511 44.17 15.74 15.84
C GLY A 511 44.70 17.04 16.46
N ARG A 512 46.01 17.33 16.35
CA ARG A 512 46.66 18.56 16.86
C ARG A 512 47.29 19.39 15.75
N GLY A 513 47.03 19.02 14.50
CA GLY A 513 47.53 19.69 13.30
C GLY A 513 48.90 19.18 12.82
N ASN A 514 49.51 18.21 13.52
CA ASN A 514 50.72 17.54 13.04
C ASN A 514 50.35 16.29 12.25
N GLN A 515 51.36 15.71 11.59
CA GLN A 515 51.20 14.45 10.89
C GLN A 515 50.99 13.33 11.92
N GLY A 516 49.99 12.49 11.69
CA GLY A 516 49.68 11.34 12.53
C GLY A 516 49.02 10.23 11.74
N ASN A 517 48.45 9.24 12.44
CA ASN A 517 47.84 8.05 11.82
C ASN A 517 46.33 8.20 11.63
N ARG A 518 45.72 9.33 12.00
CA ARG A 518 44.28 9.53 11.86
C ARG A 518 43.97 9.89 10.41
N ASP A 519 43.16 9.07 9.75
CA ASP A 519 42.69 9.30 8.38
C ASP A 519 41.59 10.37 8.35
N ASP A 520 41.93 11.62 8.70
CA ASP A 520 40.99 12.74 8.88
C ASP A 520 41.25 13.95 7.97
N CYS A 521 42.35 13.94 7.21
CA CYS A 521 42.79 15.07 6.37
C CYS A 521 43.07 16.37 7.15
N GLY A 522 43.37 16.26 8.44
CA GLY A 522 43.60 17.39 9.34
C GLY A 522 45.01 17.98 9.27
N HIS A 523 45.98 17.27 8.67
CA HIS A 523 47.37 17.73 8.59
C HIS A 523 47.67 18.42 7.26
N ILE A 524 48.28 19.60 7.29
CA ILE A 524 48.75 20.32 6.09
C ILE A 524 50.10 19.75 5.66
N MET A 525 50.13 19.04 4.54
CA MET A 525 51.37 18.53 3.98
C MET A 525 52.22 19.68 3.40
N PRO A 526 53.56 19.64 3.54
CA PRO A 526 54.44 20.64 2.94
C PRO A 526 54.29 20.67 1.42
N LYS A 527 54.22 21.88 0.83
CA LYS A 527 54.06 22.09 -0.61
C LYS A 527 55.13 21.32 -1.40
N VAL A 528 54.72 20.29 -2.14
CA VAL A 528 55.58 19.69 -3.17
C VAL A 528 55.67 20.70 -4.32
N LYS A 529 56.86 21.30 -4.54
CA LYS A 529 57.14 22.02 -5.78
C LYS A 529 57.01 21.02 -6.93
N HIS A 530 55.96 21.13 -7.74
CA HIS A 530 55.91 20.42 -9.02
C HIS A 530 57.08 20.90 -9.90
N LEU A 531 58.11 20.06 -10.05
CA LEU A 531 58.99 20.12 -11.21
C LEU A 531 58.17 19.62 -12.39
N ALA A 532 57.76 20.54 -13.26
CA ALA A 532 57.25 20.17 -14.58
C ALA A 532 58.37 19.43 -15.33
N GLN A 533 58.28 18.10 -15.43
CA GLN A 533 59.07 17.35 -16.39
C GLN A 533 58.49 17.63 -17.76
N GLY A 534 59.22 18.43 -18.53
CA GLY A 534 58.96 18.64 -19.95
C GLY A 534 59.05 17.30 -20.68
N LEU A 535 58.01 17.01 -21.46
CA LEU A 535 58.05 16.05 -22.56
C LEU A 535 59.13 16.52 -23.55
N ALA A 536 60.31 15.92 -23.47
CA ALA A 536 61.30 16.01 -24.53
C ALA A 536 60.88 15.04 -25.63
N THR A 537 60.49 15.60 -26.77
CA THR A 537 60.45 14.92 -28.06
C THR A 537 61.87 14.48 -28.45
N ASN A 538 62.05 13.20 -28.74
CA ASN A 538 62.92 12.68 -29.79
C ASN A 538 62.47 11.27 -30.19
#